data_AF-A0A924Q3J2-F1
#
_entry.id   AF-A0A924Q3J2-F1
#
_cell.length_a   1.000
_cell.length_b   1.000
_cell.length_c   1.000
_cell.angle_alpha   90.00
_cell.angle_beta   90.00
_cell.angle_gamma   90.00
#
_symmetry.space_group_name_H-M   'P 1'
#
loop_
_entity.id
_entity.type
_entity.pdbx_description
1 polymer ?
#
loop_
_entity_poly.entity_id
_entity_poly.type
_entity_poly.pdbx_seq_one_letter_code
_entity_poly.pdbx_strand_id
1 'polypeptide(L)'
;MSNLRASIFSAPLVFVDIETNGLNHIRGRVIEVAAIRVENGKVTQTFRSLIDPETELPYYITNLTGITTNDLKGPQHSTKLPKI
;
A
#
# COMPACT_ATOMS: atom_id res chain seq x y z
N MET A 1 -18.39 -29.57 -24.51
CA MET A 1 -18.41 -28.11 -24.31
C MET A 1 -18.45 -27.84 -22.82
N SER A 2 -17.45 -27.15 -22.26
CA SER A 2 -17.50 -26.65 -20.88
C SER A 2 -16.66 -25.37 -20.77
N ASN A 3 -17.33 -24.34 -20.28
CA ASN A 3 -16.96 -22.93 -20.18
C ASN A 3 -15.52 -22.63 -19.76
N LEU A 4 -14.94 -21.68 -20.49
CA LEU A 4 -13.70 -20.98 -20.21
C LEU A 4 -13.81 -20.27 -18.84
N ARG A 5 -13.07 -20.72 -17.83
CA ARG A 5 -12.79 -19.87 -16.67
C ARG A 5 -11.85 -18.79 -17.15
N ALA A 6 -12.37 -17.59 -17.45
CA ALA A 6 -11.51 -16.43 -17.65
C ALA A 6 -10.65 -16.30 -16.39
N SER A 7 -9.33 -16.38 -16.57
CA SER A 7 -8.37 -16.18 -15.48
C SER A 7 -8.64 -14.81 -14.87
N ILE A 8 -8.67 -14.67 -13.54
CA ILE A 8 -8.84 -13.36 -12.88
C ILE A 8 -7.79 -12.34 -13.38
N PHE A 9 -6.65 -12.84 -13.86
CA PHE A 9 -5.55 -12.07 -14.42
C PHE A 9 -5.74 -11.62 -15.88
N SER A 10 -6.86 -11.96 -16.54
CA SER A 10 -7.16 -11.49 -17.90
C SER A 10 -7.73 -10.07 -17.94
N ALA A 11 -8.10 -9.51 -16.79
CA ALA A 11 -8.47 -8.10 -16.65
C ALA A 11 -7.33 -7.32 -15.95
N PRO A 12 -7.20 -6.00 -16.17
CA PRO A 12 -6.34 -5.17 -15.34
C PRO A 12 -6.78 -5.22 -13.87
N LEU A 13 -5.83 -5.53 -12.98
CA LEU A 13 -6.02 -5.58 -11.53
C LEU A 13 -5.03 -4.65 -10.85
N VAL A 14 -5.40 -4.17 -9.66
CA VAL A 14 -4.49 -3.47 -8.77
C VAL A 14 -4.48 -4.18 -7.43
N PHE A 15 -3.31 -4.63 -7.00
CA PHE A 15 -3.10 -5.17 -5.66
C PHE A 15 -2.57 -4.05 -4.79
N VAL A 16 -3.13 -3.89 -3.60
CA VAL A 16 -2.80 -2.82 -2.67
C VAL A 16 -2.43 -3.43 -1.33
N ASP A 17 -1.39 -2.90 -0.73
CA ASP A 17 -0.94 -3.22 0.63
C ASP A 17 -0.80 -1.92 1.44
N ILE A 18 -1.21 -1.97 2.70
CA ILE A 18 -1.33 -0.80 3.56
C ILE A 18 -0.74 -1.11 4.92
N GLU A 19 0.16 -0.24 5.39
CA GLU A 19 0.67 -0.27 6.75
C GLU A 19 0.11 0.88 7.58
N THR A 20 -0.13 0.62 8.86
CA THR A 20 -0.70 1.60 9.78
C THR A 20 0.11 1.71 11.07
N ASN A 21 0.01 2.84 11.76
CA ASN A 21 0.63 3.01 13.08
C ASN A 21 -0.20 2.39 14.24
N GLY A 22 -1.21 1.57 13.95
CA GLY A 22 -2.01 0.90 14.97
C GLY A 22 -3.23 0.16 14.43
N LEU A 23 -3.72 -0.80 15.20
CA LEU A 23 -4.82 -1.70 14.81
C LEU A 23 -6.23 -1.10 14.94
N ASN A 24 -6.34 0.12 15.47
CA ASN A 24 -7.63 0.77 15.69
C ASN A 24 -8.03 1.59 14.46
N HIS A 25 -9.06 1.18 13.72
CA HIS A 25 -9.48 1.86 12.49
C HIS A 25 -9.98 3.32 12.69
N ILE A 26 -10.34 3.72 13.91
CA ILE A 26 -10.80 5.08 14.23
C ILE A 26 -9.60 6.00 14.53
N ARG A 27 -8.55 5.47 15.18
CA ARG A 27 -7.42 6.27 15.71
C ARG A 27 -6.11 6.05 14.96
N GLY A 28 -5.96 4.90 14.34
CA GLY A 28 -4.80 4.53 13.53
C GLY A 28 -4.73 5.38 12.26
N ARG A 29 -3.51 5.63 11.82
CA ARG A 29 -3.19 6.40 10.63
C ARG A 29 -2.32 5.55 9.71
N VAL A 30 -2.52 5.74 8.41
CA VAL A 30 -1.72 5.08 7.38
C VAL A 30 -0.30 5.62 7.43
N ILE A 31 0.68 4.72 7.38
CA ILE A 31 2.12 5.05 7.32
C ILE A 31 2.77 4.59 6.01
N GLU A 32 2.14 3.69 5.27
CA GLU A 32 2.55 3.28 3.93
C GLU A 32 1.34 2.94 3.05
N VAL A 33 1.45 3.29 1.76
CA VAL A 33 0.60 2.76 0.69
C VAL A 33 1.49 2.16 -0.38
N ALA A 34 1.33 0.88 -0.68
CA ALA A 34 1.97 0.19 -1.78
C ALA A 34 0.93 -0.37 -2.75
N ALA A 35 1.19 -0.30 -4.04
CA ALA A 35 0.31 -0.87 -5.05
C ALA A 35 1.07 -1.41 -6.26
N ILE A 36 0.55 -2.48 -6.86
CA ILE A 36 1.01 -2.98 -8.16
C ILE A 36 -0.16 -3.13 -9.11
N ARG A 37 0.02 -2.69 -10.37
CA ARG A 37 -0.93 -2.94 -11.46
C ARG A 37 -0.50 -4.22 -12.18
N VAL A 38 -1.45 -5.12 -12.41
CA VAL A 38 -1.24 -6.39 -13.10
C VAL A 38 -2.16 -6.46 -14.31
N GLU A 39 -1.60 -6.67 -15.49
CA GLU A 39 -2.32 -6.86 -16.74
C GLU A 39 -1.84 -8.14 -17.42
N ASN A 40 -2.77 -8.99 -17.84
CA ASN A 40 -2.46 -10.27 -18.48
C ASN A 40 -1.47 -11.13 -17.66
N GLY A 41 -1.63 -11.10 -16.33
CA GLY A 41 -0.78 -11.80 -15.37
C GLY A 41 0.63 -11.22 -15.18
N LYS A 42 0.92 -10.03 -15.70
CA LYS A 42 2.22 -9.36 -15.55
C LYS A 42 2.09 -8.04 -14.80
N VAL A 43 3.05 -7.75 -13.91
CA VAL A 43 3.15 -6.43 -13.26
C VAL A 43 3.52 -5.39 -14.31
N THR A 44 2.70 -4.36 -14.47
CA THR A 44 2.91 -3.26 -15.43
C THR A 44 3.29 -1.96 -14.75
N GLN A 45 2.98 -1.81 -13.47
CA GLN A 45 3.30 -0.61 -12.70
C GLN A 45 3.42 -0.92 -11.21
N THR A 46 4.29 -0.18 -10.53
CA THR A 46 4.48 -0.23 -9.08
C THR A 46 4.37 1.17 -8.50
N PHE A 47 3.80 1.26 -7.30
CA PHE A 47 3.68 2.48 -6.52
C PHE A 47 4.01 2.16 -5.07
N ARG A 48 4.72 3.07 -4.40
CA ARG A 48 5.02 3.00 -2.98
C ARG A 48 5.18 4.42 -2.44
N SER A 49 4.56 4.70 -1.30
CA SER A 49 4.73 5.96 -0.59
C SER A 49 4.66 5.74 0.90
N LEU A 50 5.61 6.33 1.62
CA LEU A 50 5.54 6.51 3.07
C LEU A 50 4.78 7.79 3.39
N ILE A 51 4.08 7.80 4.52
CA ILE A 51 3.21 8.90 4.96
C ILE A 51 3.55 9.20 6.42
N ASP A 52 3.85 10.47 6.72
CA ASP A 52 3.99 10.93 8.10
C ASP A 52 2.60 10.88 8.77
N PRO A 53 2.40 10.06 9.81
CA PRO A 53 1.12 9.99 10.49
C PRO A 53 0.88 11.21 11.39
N GLU A 54 1.81 12.17 11.50
CA GLU A 54 1.73 13.35 12.38
C GLU A 54 1.41 12.99 13.85
N THR A 55 1.83 11.80 14.26
CA THR A 55 1.68 11.26 15.61
C THR A 55 2.79 10.25 15.87
N GLU A 56 2.92 9.80 17.10
CA GLU A 56 3.97 8.84 17.46
C GLU A 56 3.78 7.51 16.74
N LEU A 57 4.90 6.88 16.39
CA LEU A 57 4.94 5.52 15.89
C LEU A 57 5.26 4.58 17.05
N PRO A 58 4.32 3.72 17.49
CA PRO A 58 4.60 2.78 18.57
C PRO A 58 5.70 1.79 18.17
N TYR A 59 6.59 1.47 19.11
CA TYR A 59 7.73 0.56 18.85
C TYR A 59 7.30 -0.81 18.29
N TYR A 60 6.18 -1.35 18.74
CA TYR A 60 5.67 -2.63 18.23
C TYR A 60 5.29 -2.58 16.75
N ILE A 61 4.88 -1.40 16.24
CA ILE A 61 4.61 -1.23 14.81
C ILE A 61 5.93 -1.25 14.04
N THR A 62 6.95 -0.53 14.50
CA THR A 62 8.28 -0.61 13.88
C THR A 62 8.82 -2.03 13.86
N ASN A 63 8.62 -2.82 14.92
CA ASN A 63 9.01 -4.23 14.93
C ASN A 63 8.18 -5.09 13.95
N LEU A 64 6.91 -4.75 13.72
CA LEU A 64 6.03 -5.50 12.84
C LEU A 64 6.29 -5.19 11.36
N THR A 65 6.45 -3.91 11.03
CA THR A 65 6.51 -3.42 9.64
C THR A 65 7.93 -3.13 9.17
N GLY A 66 8.89 -2.97 10.10
CA GLY A 66 10.24 -2.51 9.80
C GLY A 66 10.34 -1.01 9.50
N ILE A 67 9.23 -0.27 9.50
CA ILE A 67 9.19 1.17 9.25
C ILE A 67 9.55 1.92 10.53
N THR A 68 10.54 2.80 10.46
CA THR A 68 10.99 3.62 11.57
C THR A 68 10.40 5.03 11.48
N THR A 69 10.37 5.74 12.60
CA THR A 69 9.97 7.16 12.64
C THR A 69 10.84 8.03 11.72
N ASN A 70 12.09 7.64 11.45
CA ASN A 70 12.96 8.41 10.56
C ASN A 70 12.59 8.22 9.08
N ASP A 71 12.07 7.04 8.70
CA ASP A 71 11.60 6.79 7.32
C ASP A 71 10.39 7.64 6.97
N LEU A 72 9.61 8.03 8.00
CA LEU A 72 8.40 8.83 7.87
C LEU A 72 8.66 10.35 7.85
N LYS A 73 9.91 10.78 8.10
CA LYS A 73 10.30 12.20 8.07
C LYS A 73 10.62 12.61 6.64
N GLY A 74 9.61 13.02 5.90
CA GLY A 74 9.74 13.56 4.55
C GLY A 74 8.61 14.53 4.22
N PRO A 75 8.73 15.33 3.15
CA PRO A 75 7.60 16.13 2.69
C PRO A 75 6.41 15.19 2.47
N GLN A 76 5.22 15.57 2.97
CA GLN A 76 3.99 14.86 2.66
C GLN A 76 3.87 14.81 1.15
N HIS A 77 4.23 13.69 0.54
CA HIS A 77 4.02 13.49 -0.87
C HIS A 77 2.51 13.39 -1.01
N SER A 78 1.88 14.52 -1.39
CA SER A 78 0.48 14.57 -1.78
C SER A 78 0.28 13.38 -2.70
N THR A 79 -0.35 12.34 -2.19
CA THR A 79 -0.33 11.05 -2.83
C THR A 79 -1.35 11.13 -3.95
N LYS A 80 -0.97 11.78 -5.05
CA LYS A 80 -1.61 11.50 -6.32
C LYS A 80 -1.24 10.05 -6.58
N LEU A 81 -2.14 9.16 -6.19
CA LEU A 81 -2.17 7.83 -6.77
C LEU A 81 -2.01 8.06 -8.27
N PRO A 82 -1.03 7.43 -8.91
CA PRO A 82 -0.95 7.51 -10.36
C PRO A 82 -2.35 7.20 -10.92
N LYS A 83 -2.73 7.84 -12.02
CA LYS A 83 -3.95 7.42 -12.72
C LYS A 83 -3.68 6.02 -13.26
N ILE A 84 -3.95 5.00 -12.44
CA ILE A 84 -3.87 3.56 -12.73
C ILE A 84 -5.13 3.08 -13.44
#